data_AF-A0A6G1C6F6-F1
#
_entry.id   AF-A0A6G1C6F6-F1
#
_cell.length_a   1.000
_cell.length_b   1.000
_cell.length_c   1.000
_cell.angle_alpha   90.00
_cell.angle_beta   90.00
_cell.angle_gamma   90.00
#
_symmetry.space_group_name_H-M   'P 1'
#
loop_
_entity.id
_entity.type
_entity.pdbx_description
1 polymer ?
#
loop_
_entity_poly.entity_id
_entity_poly.type
_entity_poly.pdbx_seq_one_letter_code
_entity_poly.pdbx_strand_id
1 'polypeptide(L)'
;MFDKEISSEDGVGVLEEVGRLAVKCTSELVHERPTMKQVAEYLEILWRRLKKHLAEGARAATGCTEAEAEAASADGKGTELDGPLSTDIRDCT
;
A
#
# COMPACT_ATOMS: atom_id res chain seq x y z
N MET A 1 8.97 2.71 18.12
CA MET A 1 9.91 1.66 17.68
C MET A 1 9.22 0.90 16.56
N PHE A 2 9.90 0.67 15.44
CA PHE A 2 9.36 -0.06 14.29
C PHE A 2 9.59 -1.57 14.45
N ASP A 3 8.75 -2.39 13.80
CA ASP A 3 8.94 -3.84 13.74
C ASP A 3 10.29 -4.19 13.13
N LYS A 4 10.89 -5.30 13.59
CA LYS A 4 12.24 -5.74 13.17
C LYS A 4 12.37 -5.90 11.66
N GLU A 5 11.29 -6.32 10.99
CA GLU A 5 11.21 -6.51 9.54
C GLU A 5 11.19 -5.20 8.76
N ILE A 6 10.79 -4.10 9.41
CA ILE A 6 10.66 -2.76 8.83
C ILE A 6 11.82 -1.85 9.25
N SER A 7 12.53 -2.23 10.32
CA SER A 7 13.61 -1.44 10.91
C SER A 7 14.92 -1.45 10.11
N SER A 8 14.94 -2.05 8.91
CA SER A 8 16.04 -1.91 7.95
C SER A 8 16.17 -0.46 7.48
N GLU A 9 17.37 -0.02 7.10
CA GLU A 9 17.60 1.34 6.62
C GLU A 9 16.67 1.68 5.43
N ASP A 10 16.46 0.72 4.55
CA ASP A 10 15.56 0.86 3.41
C ASP A 10 14.08 0.92 3.82
N GLY A 11 13.65 0.10 4.78
CA GLY A 11 12.28 0.12 5.31
C GLY A 11 11.95 1.45 5.99
N VAL A 12 12.89 1.96 6.78
CA VAL A 12 12.79 3.29 7.40
C VAL A 12 12.79 4.40 6.34
N GLY A 13 13.58 4.27 5.28
CA GLY A 13 13.60 5.22 4.16
C GLY A 13 12.25 5.32 3.44
N VAL A 14 11.57 4.20 3.19
CA VAL A 14 10.21 4.20 2.61
C VAL A 14 9.22 4.91 3.54
N LEU A 15 9.27 4.64 4.84
CA LEU A 15 8.39 5.30 5.83
C LEU A 15 8.61 6.81 5.87
N GLU A 16 9.86 7.26 5.73
CA GLU A 16 10.19 8.67 5.66
C GLU A 16 9.59 9.34 4.40
N GLU A 17 9.63 8.65 3.25
CA GLU A 17 8.97 9.13 2.02
C GLU A 17 7.44 9.20 2.17
N VAL A 18 6.82 8.22 2.83
CA VAL A 18 5.38 8.25 3.15
C VAL A 18 5.07 9.43 4.07
N GLY A 19 5.89 9.66 5.10
CA GLY A 19 5.73 10.78 6.02
C GLY A 19 5.79 12.13 5.29
N ARG A 20 6.78 12.30 4.39
CA ARG A 20 6.87 13.51 3.54
C ARG A 20 5.65 13.68 2.64
N LEU A 21 5.12 12.59 2.08
CA LEU A 21 3.89 12.66 1.28
C LEU A 21 2.70 13.10 2.14
N ALA A 22 2.55 12.55 3.35
CA ALA A 22 1.48 12.92 4.26
C ALA A 22 1.52 14.42 4.62
N VAL A 23 2.71 14.95 4.93
CA VAL A 23 2.90 16.38 5.20
C VAL A 23 2.43 17.25 4.02
N LYS A 24 2.76 16.86 2.78
CA LYS A 24 2.29 17.57 1.58
C LYS A 24 0.77 17.48 1.42
N CYS A 25 0.18 16.31 1.65
CA CYS A 25 -1.28 16.11 1.58
C CYS A 25 -2.02 16.97 2.62
N THR A 26 -1.41 17.21 3.78
CA THR A 26 -1.97 18.01 4.87
C THR A 26 -1.53 19.47 4.85
N SER A 27 -0.87 19.95 3.79
CA SER A 27 -0.44 21.35 3.70
C SER A 27 -1.63 22.30 3.89
N GLU A 28 -1.45 23.38 4.64
CA GLU A 28 -2.47 24.42 4.81
C GLU A 28 -2.80 25.09 3.47
N LEU A 29 -1.80 25.15 2.58
CA LEU A 29 -1.93 25.70 1.24
C LEU A 29 -2.49 24.67 0.28
N VAL A 30 -3.78 24.78 -0.04
CA VAL A 30 -4.51 23.82 -0.89
C VAL A 30 -3.87 23.63 -2.28
N HIS A 31 -3.26 24.68 -2.84
CA HIS A 31 -2.60 24.61 -4.15
C HIS A 31 -1.26 23.87 -4.12
N GLU A 32 -0.66 23.68 -2.94
CA GLU A 32 0.54 22.85 -2.77
C GLU A 32 0.21 21.38 -2.52
N ARG A 33 -1.06 21.07 -2.18
CA ARG A 33 -1.48 19.70 -1.97
C ARG A 33 -1.40 18.94 -3.29
N PRO A 34 -0.77 17.75 -3.31
CA PRO A 34 -0.74 16.93 -4.50
C PRO A 34 -2.16 16.48 -4.88
N THR A 35 -2.37 16.29 -6.17
CA THR A 35 -3.60 15.66 -6.68
C THR A 35 -3.65 14.20 -6.24
N MET A 36 -4.85 13.63 -6.09
CA MET A 36 -5.00 12.20 -5.74
C MET A 36 -4.32 11.26 -6.74
N LYS A 37 -4.23 11.67 -8.01
CA LYS A 37 -3.45 10.94 -9.02
C LYS A 37 -1.96 10.89 -8.66
N GLN A 38 -1.36 12.03 -8.34
CA GLN A 38 0.05 12.09 -7.93
C GLN A 38 0.30 11.31 -6.63
N VAL A 39 -0.64 11.37 -5.68
CA VAL A 39 -0.54 10.59 -4.43
C VAL A 39 -0.55 9.09 -4.73
N ALA A 40 -1.47 8.62 -5.59
CA ALA A 40 -1.56 7.22 -5.97
C ALA A 40 -0.28 6.74 -6.69
N GLU A 41 0.21 7.50 -7.67
CA GLU A 41 1.45 7.19 -8.39
C GLU A 41 2.65 7.12 -7.44
N TYR A 42 2.77 8.08 -6.51
CA TYR A 42 3.86 8.10 -5.56
C TYR A 42 3.79 6.92 -4.57
N LEU A 43 2.60 6.64 -4.02
CA LEU A 43 2.39 5.48 -3.16
C LEU A 43 2.70 4.17 -3.88
N GLU A 44 2.32 4.03 -5.15
CA GLU A 44 2.61 2.82 -5.92
C GLU A 44 4.13 2.56 -6.04
N ILE A 45 4.92 3.61 -6.25
CA ILE A 45 6.40 3.51 -6.28
C ILE A 45 6.93 3.05 -4.92
N LEU A 46 6.44 3.64 -3.82
CA LEU A 46 6.84 3.30 -2.46
C LEU A 46 6.49 1.86 -2.10
N TRP A 47 5.30 1.41 -2.49
CA TRP A 47 4.83 0.04 -2.29
C TRP A 47 5.66 -0.97 -3.06
N ARG A 48 6.02 -0.66 -4.31
CA ARG A 48 6.92 -1.51 -5.11
C ARG A 48 8.31 -1.61 -4.48
N ARG A 49 8.83 -0.51 -3.92
CA ARG A 49 10.13 -0.50 -3.22
C ARG A 49 10.04 -1.36 -1.96
N LEU A 50 9.04 -1.14 -1.10
CA LEU A 50 8.85 -1.91 0.12
C LEU A 50 8.70 -3.41 -0.15
N LYS A 51 7.93 -3.79 -1.18
CA LYS A 51 7.74 -5.19 -1.56
C LYS A 51 9.03 -5.89 -1.99
N LYS A 52 9.94 -5.17 -2.66
CA LYS A 52 11.27 -5.69 -2.99
C LYS A 52 12.07 -5.97 -1.72
N HIS A 53 12.11 -5.04 -0.77
CA HIS A 53 12.82 -5.24 0.50
C HIS A 53 12.24 -6.38 1.34
N LEU A 54 10.92 -6.55 1.36
CA LEU A 54 10.27 -7.65 2.05
C LEU A 54 10.59 -9.01 1.39
N ALA A 55 10.63 -9.06 0.05
CA ALA A 55 11.00 -10.27 -0.68
C ALA A 55 12.49 -10.64 -0.50
N GLU A 56 13.37 -9.64 -0.37
CA GLU A 56 14.78 -9.82 -0.06
C GLU A 56 15.00 -10.27 1.39
N GLY A 57 14.25 -9.71 2.35
CA GLY A 57 14.22 -10.17 3.74
C GLY A 57 13.70 -11.61 3.89
N ALA A 58 12.69 -11.99 3.09
CA ALA A 58 12.17 -13.36 3.06
C ALA A 58 13.21 -14.38 2.54
N ARG A 59 14.07 -13.99 1.58
CA ARG A 59 15.16 -14.84 1.08
C ARG A 59 16.27 -15.09 2.12
N ALA A 60 16.48 -14.18 3.06
CA ALA A 60 17.42 -14.39 4.16
C ALA A 60 16.86 -15.32 5.27
N ALA A 61 15.53 -15.45 5.35
CA ALA A 61 14.86 -16.33 6.31
C ALA A 61 14.67 -17.77 5.79
N THR A 62 14.96 -18.06 4.52
CA THR A 62 14.80 -19.41 3.95
C THR A 62 16.04 -20.28 4.20
N GLY A 63 16.28 -20.58 5.47
CA GLY A 63 17.07 -21.74 5.89
C GLY A 63 16.17 -22.95 6.08
N CYS A 64 15.51 -23.41 5.00
CA CYS A 64 14.99 -24.76 4.81
C CYS A 64 14.75 -24.97 3.30
N THR A 65 15.22 -26.11 2.80
CA THR A 65 15.56 -26.43 1.41
C THR A 65 14.37 -26.57 0.45
N GLU A 66 14.61 -26.06 -0.77
CA GLU A 66 14.16 -26.49 -2.12
C GLU A 66 12.68 -26.80 -2.43
N ALA A 67 12.29 -26.34 -3.64
CA ALA A 67 11.03 -26.53 -4.40
C ALA A 67 9.87 -25.62 -3.93
N GLU A 68 9.33 -24.67 -4.70
CA GLU A 68 9.29 -24.45 -6.15
C GLU A 68 9.21 -22.94 -6.46
N ALA A 69 9.85 -22.58 -7.58
CA ALA A 69 9.57 -21.35 -8.30
C ALA A 69 8.37 -21.61 -9.22
N GLU A 70 7.24 -20.91 -9.02
CA GLU A 70 6.27 -20.72 -10.09
C GLU A 70 5.62 -19.33 -10.05
N ALA A 71 5.80 -18.64 -11.18
CA ALA A 71 4.98 -17.64 -11.86
C ALA A 71 4.29 -16.51 -11.06
N ALA A 72 4.65 -15.30 -11.50
CA ALA A 72 3.71 -14.19 -11.59
C ALA A 72 2.56 -14.52 -12.58
N SER A 73 1.31 -14.30 -12.18
CA SER A 73 0.26 -13.77 -13.06
C SER A 73 -0.90 -13.19 -12.25
N ALA A 74 -1.53 -12.18 -12.85
CA ALA A 74 -2.70 -11.49 -12.36
C ALA A 74 -3.93 -12.39 -12.29
N ASP A 75 -4.74 -12.22 -11.24
CA ASP A 75 -6.17 -12.44 -11.31
C ASP A 75 -6.86 -11.44 -10.37
N GLY A 76 -7.21 -10.29 -10.96
CA GLY A 76 -8.17 -9.38 -10.36
C GLY A 76 -9.54 -10.03 -10.42
N LYS A 77 -9.89 -10.81 -9.39
CA LYS A 77 -11.27 -11.27 -9.20
C LYS A 77 -12.03 -10.15 -8.51
N GLY A 78 -12.80 -9.42 -9.31
CA GLY A 78 -13.80 -8.48 -8.82
C GLY A 78 -14.70 -9.20 -7.81
N THR A 79 -14.72 -8.71 -6.58
CA THR A 79 -15.81 -9.02 -5.66
C THR A 79 -16.98 -8.15 -6.09
N GLU A 80 -17.80 -8.74 -6.95
CA GLU A 80 -19.26 -8.55 -7.02
C GLU A 80 -19.80 -7.91 -5.73
N LEU A 81 -20.21 -6.65 -5.81
CA LEU A 81 -21.03 -5.99 -4.79
C LEU A 81 -22.44 -5.85 -5.36
N ASP A 82 -23.10 -6.98 -5.61
CA ASP A 82 -24.57 -7.02 -5.70
C ASP A 82 -25.13 -7.03 -4.27
N GLY A 83 -25.07 -5.87 -3.63
CA GLY A 83 -25.88 -5.58 -2.46
C GLY A 83 -27.15 -4.87 -2.94
N PRO A 84 -28.37 -5.42 -2.72
CA PRO A 84 -29.57 -4.69 -3.07
C PRO A 84 -29.63 -3.39 -2.27
N LEU A 85 -29.73 -2.28 -3.00
CA LEU A 85 -29.99 -0.95 -2.45
C LEU A 85 -31.41 -0.96 -1.84
N SER A 86 -31.52 -1.34 -0.57
CA SER A 86 -32.76 -1.21 0.19
C SER A 86 -33.00 0.28 0.45
N THR A 87 -33.80 0.88 -0.42
CA THR A 87 -34.39 2.20 -0.20
C THR A 87 -35.62 2.03 0.70
N ASP A 88 -35.40 2.02 2.00
CA ASP A 88 -36.48 2.29 2.97
C ASP A 88 -36.28 3.70 3.52
N ILE A 89 -36.60 4.69 2.68
CA ILE A 89 -36.91 6.04 3.16
C ILE A 89 -38.28 5.91 3.80
N ARG A 90 -38.29 5.68 5.12
CA ARG A 90 -39.51 5.85 5.90
C ARG A 90 -39.80 7.35 5.97
N ASP A 91 -40.76 7.80 5.18
CA ASP A 91 -41.49 9.04 5.37
C ASP A 91 -42.02 9.10 6.82
N CYS A 92 -41.38 9.90 7.67
CA CYS A 92 -41.96 10.31 8.95
C CYS A 92 -42.77 11.58 8.71
N THR A 93 -44.06 11.41 8.41
CA THR A 93 -45.09 12.43 8.66
C THR A 93 -45.44 12.45 10.14
#